data_AF-A0A0B1TH96-F1
#
_entry.id   AF-A0A0B1TH96-F1
#
_cell.length_a   1.000
_cell.length_b   1.000
_cell.length_c   1.000
_cell.angle_alpha   90.00
_cell.angle_beta   90.00
_cell.angle_gamma   90.00
#
_symmetry.space_group_name_H-M   'P 1'
#
loop_
_entity.id
_entity.type
_entity.pdbx_description
1 polymer ?
#
loop_
_entity_poly.entity_id
_entity_poly.type
_entity_poly.pdbx_seq_one_letter_code
_entity_poly.pdbx_strand_id
1 'polypeptide(L)'
;MIVCSSGQLMDNVAHVIGVPTIPSYVPPLMMDSSDEMDFFQRMKSFIGHALYILVWPWMMPNRETQIFREHWDPDFPDILGLARKCPLV
;
A
#
# COMPACT_ATOMS: atom_id res chain seq x y z
N MET A 1 -14.38 -13.08 11.18
CA MET A 1 -13.80 -13.32 9.84
C MET A 1 -12.45 -12.65 9.82
N ILE A 2 -11.38 -13.42 10.03
CA ILE A 2 -10.00 -12.90 10.03
C ILE A 2 -9.50 -13.06 8.61
N VAL A 3 -9.51 -11.99 7.83
CA VAL A 3 -8.80 -11.95 6.55
C VAL A 3 -7.32 -11.74 6.89
N CYS A 4 -6.59 -12.83 7.12
CA CYS A 4 -5.13 -12.76 7.23
C CYS A 4 -4.61 -12.30 5.89
N SER A 5 -3.93 -11.15 5.85
CA SER A 5 -3.20 -10.69 4.68
C SER A 5 -1.98 -11.60 4.49
N SER A 6 -2.19 -12.78 3.88
CA SER A 6 -1.12 -13.71 3.48
C SER A 6 -0.39 -13.24 2.22
N GLY A 7 -0.69 -12.02 1.74
CA GLY A 7 0.03 -11.39 0.65
C GLY A 7 1.44 -11.00 1.08
N GLN A 8 2.37 -10.97 0.12
CA GLN A 8 3.69 -10.37 0.31
C GLN A 8 3.52 -8.98 0.94
N LEU A 9 4.46 -8.57 1.80
CA LEU A 9 4.46 -7.24 2.40
C LEU A 9 4.67 -6.20 1.27
N MET A 10 3.58 -5.80 0.62
CA MET A 10 3.61 -4.81 -0.44
C MET A 10 3.71 -3.41 0.16
N ASP A 11 4.29 -2.47 -0.58
CA ASP A 11 4.58 -1.10 -0.09
C ASP A 11 3.32 -0.38 0.44
N ASN A 12 2.15 -0.65 -0.15
CA ASN A 12 0.86 -0.14 0.31
C ASN A 12 0.45 -0.74 1.66
N VAL A 13 0.62 -2.06 1.85
CA VAL A 13 0.30 -2.74 3.11
C VAL A 13 1.22 -2.22 4.20
N ALA A 14 2.53 -2.14 3.92
CA ALA A 14 3.53 -1.58 4.83
C ALA A 14 3.20 -0.13 5.23
N HIS A 15 2.70 0.68 4.30
CA HIS A 15 2.27 2.04 4.58
C HIS A 15 1.02 2.09 5.48
N VAL A 16 0.00 1.27 5.22
CA VAL A 16 -1.28 1.28 5.98
C VAL A 16 -1.09 0.85 7.43
N ILE A 17 -0.21 -0.13 7.67
CA ILE A 17 0.12 -0.60 9.02
C ILE A 17 1.13 0.30 9.75
N GLY A 18 1.78 1.23 9.04
CA GLY A 18 2.76 2.16 9.60
C GLY A 18 4.18 1.60 9.75
N VAL A 19 4.55 0.58 8.97
CA VAL A 19 5.94 0.11 8.91
C VAL A 19 6.78 1.11 8.13
N PRO A 20 7.89 1.63 8.69
CA PRO A 20 8.75 2.56 7.97
C PRO A 20 9.51 1.83 6.86
N THR A 21 9.21 2.16 5.60
CA THR A 21 10.01 1.77 4.44
C THR A 21 11.06 2.85 4.15
N ILE A 22 12.31 2.44 3.92
CA ILE A 22 13.41 3.39 3.67
C ILE A 22 13.63 3.46 2.15
N PRO A 23 13.18 4.54 1.47
CA PRO A 23 13.19 4.63 0.01
C PRO A 23 14.60 4.74 -0.59
N SER A 24 15.64 4.95 0.22
CA SER A 24 17.03 5.01 -0.23
C SER A 24 17.69 3.63 -0.36
N TYR A 25 17.10 2.58 0.22
CA TYR A 25 17.63 1.21 0.21
C TYR A 25 16.63 0.19 -0.32
N VAL A 26 15.33 0.47 -0.24
CA VAL A 26 14.27 -0.43 -0.71
C VAL A 26 13.58 0.21 -1.91
N PRO A 27 13.81 -0.28 -3.14
CA PRO A 27 13.06 0.18 -4.28
C PRO A 27 11.59 -0.25 -4.13
N PRO A 28 10.64 0.58 -4.60
CA PRO A 28 9.24 0.17 -4.62
C PRO A 28 9.08 -1.06 -5.51
N LEU A 29 8.18 -1.98 -5.15
CA LEU A 29 7.92 -3.24 -5.87
C LEU A 29 7.63 -3.05 -7.38
N MET A 30 7.18 -1.87 -7.77
CA MET A 30 6.88 -1.49 -9.16
C MET A 30 8.11 -1.01 -9.94
N MET A 31 9.26 -0.84 -9.31
CA MET A 31 10.47 -0.32 -9.94
C MET A 31 11.48 -1.45 -10.18
N ASP A 32 11.82 -1.67 -11.44
CA ASP A 32 12.82 -2.64 -11.88
C ASP A 32 14.24 -2.09 -11.65
N SER A 33 14.62 -1.90 -10.38
CA SER A 33 15.98 -1.54 -9.98
C SER A 33 16.57 -2.66 -9.13
N SER A 34 17.77 -3.09 -9.52
CA SER A 34 18.58 -4.06 -8.80
C SER A 34 18.99 -3.54 -7.40
N ASP A 35 19.52 -4.42 -6.55
CA ASP A 35 19.96 -4.10 -5.17
C ASP A 35 20.98 -2.93 -5.09
N GLU A 36 21.67 -2.62 -6.19
CA GLU A 36 22.52 -1.43 -6.30
C GLU A 36 21.76 -0.27 -6.95
N MET A 37 21.46 0.76 -6.15
CA MET A 37 20.81 1.98 -6.62
C MET A 37 21.74 3.19 -6.60
N ASP A 38 21.92 3.80 -7.77
CA ASP A 38 22.56 5.11 -7.93
C ASP A 38 21.75 6.24 -7.30
N PHE A 39 22.38 7.39 -7.06
CA PHE A 39 21.73 8.58 -6.47
C PHE A 39 20.41 8.96 -7.18
N PHE A 40 20.41 8.96 -8.52
CA PHE A 40 19.21 9.28 -9.30
C PHE A 40 18.12 8.20 -9.19
N GLN A 41 18.50 6.93 -9.05
CA GLN A 41 17.53 5.85 -8.82
C GLN A 41 16.92 5.98 -7.43
N ARG A 42 17.70 6.35 -6.40
CA ARG A 42 17.18 6.66 -5.05
C ARG A 42 16.20 7.82 -5.06
N MET A 43 16.50 8.87 -5.81
CA MET A 43 15.58 10.00 -5.97
C MET A 43 14.28 9.57 -6.68
N LYS A 44 14.35 8.72 -7.70
CA LYS A 44 13.18 8.15 -8.36
C LYS A 44 12.36 7.27 -7.43
N SER A 45 12.99 6.43 -6.62
CA SER A 45 12.30 5.59 -5.63
C SER A 45 11.63 6.44 -4.56
N PHE A 46 12.27 7.52 -4.09
CA PHE A 46 11.65 8.45 -3.15
C PHE A 46 10.38 9.09 -3.73
N ILE A 47 10.47 9.62 -4.96
CA ILE A 47 9.32 10.21 -5.66
C ILE A 47 8.24 9.14 -5.92
N GLY A 48 8.64 7.93 -6.31
CA GLY A 48 7.74 6.80 -6.57
C GLY A 48 6.96 6.41 -5.32
N HIS A 49 7.64 6.22 -4.18
CA HIS A 49 7.01 5.95 -2.89
C HIS A 49 6.07 7.08 -2.47
N ALA A 50 6.48 8.35 -2.60
CA ALA A 50 5.64 9.49 -2.26
C ALA A 50 4.38 9.59 -3.13
N LEU A 51 4.51 9.42 -4.45
CA LEU A 51 3.38 9.44 -5.38
C LEU A 51 2.45 8.26 -5.14
N TYR A 52 3.01 7.08 -4.88
CA TYR A 52 2.25 5.87 -4.63
C TYR A 52 1.40 5.98 -3.37
N ILE A 53 1.95 6.53 -2.27
CA ILE A 53 1.20 6.81 -1.03
C ILE A 53 0.00 7.73 -1.27
N LEU A 54 0.10 8.69 -2.20
CA LEU A 54 -0.98 9.63 -2.51
C LEU A 54 -2.02 9.02 -3.47
N VAL A 55 -1.57 8.33 -4.51
CA VAL A 55 -2.44 7.84 -5.60
C VAL A 55 -3.15 6.55 -5.22
N TRP A 56 -2.46 5.65 -4.52
CA TRP A 56 -3.01 4.35 -4.14
C TRP A 56 -4.33 4.44 -3.34
N PRO A 57 -4.44 5.23 -2.25
CA PRO A 57 -5.68 5.29 -1.46
C PRO A 57 -6.87 5.85 -2.25
N TRP A 58 -6.61 6.76 -3.18
CA TRP A 58 -7.65 7.31 -4.05
C TRP A 58 -8.12 6.31 -5.10
N MET A 59 -7.19 5.58 -5.72
CA MET A 59 -7.48 4.70 -6.84
C MET A 59 -8.14 3.38 -6.42
N MET A 60 -7.63 2.75 -5.36
CA MET A 60 -8.01 1.39 -4.96
C MET A 60 -9.03 1.39 -3.83
N PRO A 61 -8.67 1.66 -2.55
CA PRO A 61 -9.56 1.41 -1.44
C PRO A 61 -10.81 2.29 -1.44
N ASN A 62 -10.71 3.55 -1.87
CA ASN A 62 -11.89 4.39 -1.99
C ASN A 62 -12.87 3.88 -3.06
N ARG A 63 -12.39 3.35 -4.19
CA ARG A 63 -13.25 2.77 -5.23
C ARG A 63 -13.81 1.42 -4.82
N GLU A 64 -12.98 0.56 -4.24
CA GLU A 64 -13.41 -0.75 -3.76
C GLU A 64 -14.49 -0.61 -2.68
N THR A 65 -14.30 0.26 -1.67
CA THR A 65 -15.32 0.53 -0.65
C THR A 65 -16.63 1.03 -1.27
N GLN A 66 -16.59 1.85 -2.32
CA GLN A 66 -17.81 2.30 -3.02
C GLN A 66 -18.52 1.15 -3.73
N ILE A 67 -17.79 0.31 -4.46
CA ILE A 67 -18.35 -0.84 -5.17
C ILE A 67 -18.93 -1.87 -4.21
N PHE A 68 -18.25 -2.16 -3.09
CA PHE A 68 -18.75 -3.08 -2.07
C PHE A 68 -20.03 -2.59 -1.40
N ARG A 69 -20.16 -1.27 -1.21
CA ARG A 69 -21.38 -0.66 -0.68
C ARG A 69 -22.55 -0.70 -1.66
N GLU A 70 -22.28 -0.60 -2.95
CA GLU A 70 -23.31 -0.67 -3.99
C GLU A 70 -23.79 -2.11 -4.23
N HIS A 71 -22.88 -3.08 -4.25
CA HIS A 71 -23.21 -4.45 -4.67
C HIS A 71 -23.51 -5.42 -3.52
N TRP A 72 -22.97 -5.18 -2.32
CA TRP A 72 -23.02 -6.16 -1.23
C TRP A 72 -23.80 -5.69 -0.02
N ASP A 73 -23.36 -4.60 0.63
CA ASP A 73 -23.99 -4.09 1.85
C ASP A 73 -23.74 -2.58 2.05
N PRO A 74 -24.79 -1.75 2.22
CA PRO A 74 -24.65 -0.30 2.39
C PRO A 74 -23.80 0.10 3.61
N ASP A 75 -23.77 -0.72 4.66
CA ASP A 75 -23.04 -0.45 5.91
C ASP A 75 -21.65 -1.10 5.93
N PHE A 76 -21.12 -1.45 4.76
CA PHE A 76 -19.80 -2.07 4.68
C PHE A 76 -18.71 -1.12 5.21
N PRO A 77 -17.90 -1.57 6.19
CA PRO A 77 -16.86 -0.75 6.81
C PRO A 77 -15.76 -0.43 5.81
N ASP A 78 -15.12 0.72 6.00
CA ASP A 78 -14.02 1.13 5.13
C ASP A 78 -12.84 0.14 5.20
N ILE A 79 -12.40 -0.34 4.04
CA ILE A 79 -11.38 -1.39 3.96
C ILE A 79 -10.02 -0.92 4.46
N LEU A 80 -9.72 0.37 4.34
CA LEU A 80 -8.47 0.95 4.84
C LEU A 80 -8.46 0.94 6.37
N GLY A 81 -9.58 1.34 6.97
CA GLY A 81 -9.78 1.27 8.42
C GLY A 81 -9.74 -0.16 8.97
N LEU A 82 -10.18 -1.14 8.17
CA LEU A 82 -10.09 -2.56 8.51
C LEU A 82 -8.65 -3.06 8.42
N ALA A 83 -7.95 -2.76 7.32
CA ALA A 83 -6.57 -3.14 7.08
C ALA A 83 -5.62 -2.60 8.17
N ARG A 84 -5.85 -1.39 8.66
CA ARG A 84 -5.08 -0.80 9.77
C ARG A 84 -5.23 -1.54 11.10
N LYS A 85 -6.33 -2.27 11.30
CA LYS A 85 -6.59 -3.06 12.52
C LYS A 85 -6.01 -4.47 12.45
N CYS A 86 -5.52 -4.90 11.30
CA CYS A 86 -4.94 -6.23 11.12
C CYS A 86 -3.46 -6.22 11.53
N PRO A 87 -3.05 -6.98 12.55
CA PRO A 87 -1.64 -7.17 12.86
C PRO A 87 -0.97 -8.06 11.79
N LEU A 88 0.27 -7.73 11.42
CA LEU A 88 1.15 -8.67 10.73
C LEU A 88 1.49 -9.78 11.74
N VAL A 89 1.06 -11.00 11.48
CA VAL A 89 1.45 -12.19 12.24
C VAL A 89 2.76 -12.73 11.70
#